data_AF-A0A914WEQ7-F1
#
_entry.id   AF-A0A914WEQ7-F1
#
_cell.length_a   1.000
_cell.length_b   1.000
_cell.length_c   1.000
_cell.angle_alpha   90.00
_cell.angle_beta   90.00
_cell.angle_gamma   90.00
#
_symmetry.space_group_name_H-M   'P 1'
#
loop_
_entity.id
_entity.type
_entity.pdbx_description
1 polymer ?
#
loop_
_entity_poly.entity_id
_entity_poly.type
_entity_poly.pdbx_seq_one_letter_code
_entity_poly.pdbx_strand_id
1 'polypeptide(L)'
;MSHEQPPFDPNDPKYIICCGQHIMDGAKMVAYFYNVGVVLIVIISSIGLTFASKSPHMVTFNVIVFVSFFATIPVLGCLWHGITNKREKFLIPTLICMVISLILIGLFTLACFGIAINMLVRKKDVNGCIWIMVMVMCAFLFALQLWFFSILKNAYYYLKYRRSSPTGRIMHVLQSEQVYIAGKS
;
A
#
# COMPACT_ATOMS: atom_id res chain seq x y z
N MET A 1 -43.00 21.00 10.91
CA MET A 1 -41.81 21.31 11.75
C MET A 1 -40.61 20.73 11.03
N SER A 2 -39.82 21.56 10.36
CA SER A 2 -38.53 21.14 9.79
C SER A 2 -37.57 20.89 10.94
N HIS A 3 -37.14 19.64 11.11
CA HIS A 3 -36.02 19.35 11.99
C HIS A 3 -34.78 20.01 11.39
N GLU A 4 -34.38 21.16 11.93
CA GLU A 4 -33.04 21.70 11.68
C GLU A 4 -32.03 20.72 12.24
N GLN A 5 -31.33 20.01 11.35
CA GLN A 5 -30.18 19.24 11.75
C GLN A 5 -29.09 20.20 12.25
N PRO A 6 -28.45 19.92 13.39
CA PRO A 6 -27.35 20.74 13.86
C PRO A 6 -26.24 20.79 12.80
N PRO A 7 -25.51 21.92 12.69
CA PRO A 7 -24.41 22.05 11.74
C PRO A 7 -23.39 20.94 11.98
N PHE A 8 -22.89 20.36 10.88
CA PHE A 8 -21.89 19.30 10.93
C PHE A 8 -20.63 19.78 11.69
N ASP A 9 -20.33 19.13 12.82
CA ASP A 9 -19.10 19.35 13.57
C ASP A 9 -18.06 18.26 13.22
N PRO A 10 -17.00 18.59 12.44
CA PRO A 10 -15.94 17.63 12.11
C PRO A 10 -15.13 17.15 13.33
N ASN A 11 -15.27 17.82 14.48
CA ASN A 11 -14.64 17.43 15.74
C ASN A 11 -15.54 16.58 16.63
N ASP A 12 -16.77 16.25 16.20
CA ASP A 12 -17.65 15.38 16.96
C ASP A 12 -16.95 14.02 17.21
N PRO A 13 -16.81 13.57 18.47
CA PRO A 13 -16.25 12.27 18.81
C PRO A 13 -16.87 11.12 18.02
N LYS A 14 -18.18 11.17 17.73
CA LYS A 14 -18.87 10.15 16.94
C LYS A 14 -18.37 10.10 15.50
N TYR A 15 -18.11 11.26 14.89
CA TYR A 15 -17.56 11.36 13.54
C TYR A 15 -16.13 10.82 13.49
N ILE A 16 -15.30 11.18 14.47
CA ILE A 16 -13.91 10.70 14.58
C ILE A 16 -13.85 9.18 14.75
N ILE A 17 -14.76 8.59 15.53
CA ILE A 17 -14.85 7.13 15.72
C ILE A 17 -15.31 6.45 14.44
N CYS A 18 -16.37 6.94 13.79
CA CYS A 18 -16.94 6.34 12.58
C CYS A 18 -15.97 6.43 11.39
N CYS A 19 -15.45 7.61 11.09
CA CYS A 19 -14.47 7.81 10.02
C CYS A 19 -13.13 7.12 10.31
N GLY A 20 -12.72 7.07 11.58
CA GLY A 20 -11.53 6.35 12.00
C GLY A 20 -11.61 4.84 11.70
N GLN A 21 -12.77 4.24 11.94
CA GLN A 21 -13.00 2.83 11.63
C GLN A 21 -12.93 2.57 10.11
N HIS A 22 -13.56 3.42 9.29
CA HIS A 22 -13.47 3.32 7.82
C HIS A 22 -12.04 3.47 7.29
N ILE A 23 -11.24 4.38 7.86
CA ILE A 23 -9.83 4.54 7.48
C ILE A 23 -9.05 3.26 7.80
N MET A 24 -9.27 2.67 8.98
CA MET A 24 -8.60 1.43 9.38
C MET A 24 -9.02 0.23 8.54
N ASP A 25 -10.30 0.13 8.18
CA ASP A 25 -10.80 -0.96 7.34
C ASP A 25 -10.30 -0.80 5.89
N GLY A 26 -10.21 0.42 5.38
CA GLY A 26 -9.52 0.71 4.12
C GLY A 26 -8.05 0.32 4.16
N ALA A 27 -7.33 0.62 5.25
CA ALA A 27 -5.94 0.20 5.41
C ALA A 27 -5.78 -1.33 5.43
N LYS A 28 -6.69 -2.07 6.08
CA LYS A 28 -6.70 -3.54 6.05
C LYS A 28 -6.92 -4.06 4.62
N MET A 29 -7.84 -3.47 3.87
CA MET A 29 -8.09 -3.84 2.47
C MET A 29 -6.83 -3.64 1.61
N VAL A 30 -6.14 -2.51 1.77
CA VAL A 30 -4.86 -2.25 1.09
C VAL A 30 -3.82 -3.29 1.48
N ALA A 31 -3.67 -3.61 2.77
CA ALA A 31 -2.73 -4.63 3.22
C ALA A 31 -3.06 -6.02 2.65
N TYR A 32 -4.35 -6.36 2.54
CA TYR A 32 -4.78 -7.62 1.92
C TYR A 32 -4.41 -7.68 0.44
N PHE A 33 -4.75 -6.65 -0.33
CA PHE A 33 -4.40 -6.60 -1.75
C PHE A 33 -2.89 -6.62 -1.99
N TYR A 34 -2.12 -5.92 -1.15
CA TYR A 34 -0.68 -5.90 -1.28
C TYR A 34 -0.07 -7.28 -0.99
N ASN A 35 -0.54 -7.99 0.04
CA ASN A 35 -0.11 -9.36 0.32
C ASN A 35 -0.50 -10.33 -0.81
N VAL A 36 -1.75 -10.29 -1.27
CA VAL A 36 -2.22 -11.15 -2.37
C VAL A 36 -1.45 -10.89 -3.66
N GLY A 37 -1.24 -9.62 -4.02
CA GLY A 37 -0.47 -9.24 -5.20
C GLY A 37 0.97 -9.75 -5.14
N VAL A 38 1.61 -9.65 -3.97
CA VAL A 38 2.95 -10.18 -3.76
C VAL A 38 2.99 -11.71 -3.89
N VAL A 39 2.03 -12.43 -3.29
CA VAL A 39 1.93 -13.89 -3.43
C VAL A 39 1.75 -14.30 -4.90
N LEU A 40 0.89 -13.60 -5.64
CA LEU A 40 0.69 -13.85 -7.07
C LEU A 40 1.97 -13.64 -7.88
N ILE A 41 2.73 -12.56 -7.61
CA ILE A 41 4.02 -12.31 -8.27
C ILE A 41 4.99 -13.47 -8.00
N VAL A 42 5.07 -13.95 -6.76
CA VAL A 42 5.94 -15.09 -6.41
C VAL A 42 5.53 -16.37 -7.15
N ILE A 43 4.24 -16.66 -7.24
CA ILE A 43 3.74 -17.83 -7.98
C ILE A 43 4.11 -17.70 -9.46
N ILE A 44 3.86 -16.55 -10.08
CA ILE A 44 4.18 -16.31 -11.50
C ILE A 44 5.69 -16.39 -11.74
N SER A 45 6.51 -15.79 -10.88
CA SER A 45 7.97 -15.81 -11.01
C SER A 45 8.56 -17.21 -10.76
N SER A 46 8.00 -18.00 -9.85
CA SER A 46 8.47 -19.36 -9.59
C SER A 46 8.15 -20.30 -10.76
N ILE A 47 6.95 -20.21 -11.33
CA ILE A 47 6.58 -20.90 -12.58
C ILE A 47 7.48 -20.43 -13.72
N GLY A 48 7.68 -19.12 -13.86
CA GLY A 48 8.56 -18.52 -14.85
C GLY A 48 9.99 -19.04 -14.77
N LEU A 49 10.54 -19.21 -13.55
CA LEU A 49 11.86 -19.77 -13.33
C LEU A 49 11.97 -21.23 -13.82
N THR A 50 10.92 -22.03 -13.63
CA THR A 50 10.86 -23.42 -14.11
C THR A 50 10.93 -23.49 -15.65
N PHE A 51 10.34 -22.52 -16.35
CA PHE A 51 10.32 -22.47 -17.82
C PHE A 51 11.45 -21.63 -18.45
N ALA A 52 12.10 -20.75 -17.68
CA ALA A 52 13.11 -19.80 -18.15
C ALA A 52 14.51 -20.38 -18.42
N SER A 53 14.70 -21.70 -18.26
CA SER A 53 16.01 -22.38 -18.37
C SER A 53 16.72 -22.25 -19.73
N LYS A 54 16.08 -21.63 -20.73
CA LYS A 54 16.60 -21.48 -22.09
C LYS A 54 17.42 -20.21 -22.34
N SER A 55 17.38 -19.20 -21.47
CA SER A 55 18.15 -17.95 -21.66
C SER A 55 18.76 -17.44 -20.35
N PRO A 56 20.09 -17.16 -20.31
CA PRO A 56 20.77 -16.69 -19.10
C PRO A 56 20.20 -15.36 -18.59
N HIS A 57 19.78 -14.46 -19.49
CA HIS A 57 19.15 -13.19 -19.11
C HIS A 57 17.83 -13.37 -18.36
N MET A 58 17.04 -14.38 -18.75
CA MET A 58 15.77 -14.70 -18.09
C MET A 58 15.99 -15.32 -16.71
N VAL A 59 17.05 -16.12 -16.55
CA VAL A 59 17.45 -16.67 -15.24
C VAL A 59 17.88 -15.55 -14.31
N THR A 60 18.77 -14.65 -14.75
CA THR A 60 19.21 -13.50 -13.94
C THR A 60 18.03 -12.62 -13.52
N PHE A 61 17.12 -12.31 -14.45
CA PHE A 61 15.91 -11.53 -14.15
C PHE A 61 15.06 -12.20 -13.07
N ASN A 62 14.74 -13.49 -13.22
CA ASN A 62 13.92 -14.21 -12.24
C ASN A 62 14.59 -14.30 -10.86
N VAL A 63 15.91 -14.49 -10.79
CA VAL A 63 16.65 -14.48 -9.51
C VAL A 63 16.56 -13.11 -8.84
N ILE A 64 16.72 -12.01 -9.59
CA ILE A 64 16.59 -10.64 -9.05
C ILE A 64 15.17 -10.40 -8.50
N VAL A 65 14.14 -10.82 -9.22
CA VAL A 65 12.74 -10.69 -8.76
C VAL A 65 12.52 -11.51 -7.48
N PHE A 66 13.06 -12.72 -7.43
CA PHE A 66 12.94 -13.60 -6.28
C PHE A 66 13.65 -13.06 -5.03
N VAL A 67 14.88 -12.53 -5.17
CA VAL A 67 15.61 -11.90 -4.06
C VAL A 67 14.91 -10.63 -3.58
N SER A 68 14.38 -9.84 -4.52
CA SER A 68 13.62 -8.63 -4.20
C SER A 68 12.38 -8.95 -3.37
N PHE A 69 11.73 -10.09 -3.61
CA PHE A 69 10.58 -10.54 -2.81
C PHE A 69 10.96 -10.79 -1.34
N PHE A 70 12.07 -11.48 -1.05
CA PHE A 70 12.49 -11.68 0.35
C PHE A 70 12.73 -10.38 1.09
N ALA A 71 13.21 -9.35 0.39
CA ALA A 71 13.37 -8.02 0.96
C ALA A 71 12.02 -7.33 1.29
N THR A 72 10.92 -7.73 0.66
CA THR A 72 9.58 -7.16 0.93
C THR A 72 8.85 -7.80 2.11
N ILE A 73 9.18 -9.05 2.48
CA ILE A 73 8.52 -9.77 3.58
C ILE A 73 8.53 -8.99 4.91
N PRO A 74 9.66 -8.41 5.37
CA PRO A 74 9.69 -7.62 6.60
C PRO A 74 8.75 -6.42 6.55
N VAL A 75 8.66 -5.77 5.39
CA VAL A 75 7.79 -4.59 5.17
C VAL A 75 6.31 -4.98 5.26
N LEU A 76 5.94 -6.14 4.71
CA LEU A 76 4.59 -6.69 4.83
C LEU A 76 4.25 -7.06 6.28
N GLY A 77 5.21 -7.66 6.99
CA GLY A 77 5.07 -7.96 8.41
C GLY A 77 4.82 -6.69 9.23
N CYS A 78 5.61 -5.64 9.02
CA CYS A 78 5.42 -4.33 9.66
C CYS A 78 4.05 -3.73 9.34
N LEU A 79 3.62 -3.77 8.07
CA LEU A 79 2.32 -3.27 7.64
C LEU A 79 1.16 -4.01 8.34
N TRP A 80 1.16 -5.34 8.24
CA TRP A 80 0.11 -6.18 8.81
C TRP A 80 0.03 -6.04 10.33
N HIS A 81 1.19 -6.08 10.99
CA HIS A 81 1.29 -5.93 12.44
C HIS A 81 0.86 -4.52 12.89
N GLY A 82 1.27 -3.47 12.16
CA GLY A 82 0.90 -2.08 12.46
C GLY A 82 -0.60 -1.82 12.36
N ILE A 83 -1.25 -2.35 11.33
CA ILE A 83 -2.69 -2.20 11.13
C ILE A 83 -3.47 -3.02 12.16
N THR A 84 -3.12 -4.29 12.36
CA THR A 84 -3.86 -5.20 13.25
C THR A 84 -3.78 -4.74 14.70
N ASN A 85 -2.58 -4.36 15.16
CA ASN A 85 -2.35 -3.91 16.53
C ASN A 85 -2.59 -2.41 16.73
N LYS A 86 -3.03 -1.69 15.69
CA LYS A 86 -3.28 -0.24 15.72
C LYS A 86 -2.07 0.55 16.28
N ARG A 87 -0.85 0.16 15.89
CA ARG A 87 0.41 0.77 16.36
C ARG A 87 1.07 1.57 15.24
N GLU A 88 1.14 2.89 15.38
CA GLU A 88 1.64 3.77 14.32
C GLU A 88 3.13 3.60 14.03
N LYS A 89 3.93 3.19 15.02
CA LYS A 89 5.39 3.02 14.88
C LYS A 89 5.76 2.00 13.80
N PHE A 90 4.95 0.95 13.64
CA PHE A 90 5.20 -0.11 12.66
C PHE A 90 4.79 0.27 11.23
N LEU A 91 4.02 1.35 11.05
CA LEU A 91 3.65 1.87 9.73
C LEU A 91 4.75 2.75 9.11
N ILE A 92 5.66 3.32 9.91
CA ILE A 92 6.70 4.23 9.44
C ILE A 92 7.64 3.54 8.43
N PRO A 93 8.22 2.36 8.70
CA PRO A 93 9.08 1.68 7.73
C PRO A 93 8.36 1.40 6.42
N THR A 94 7.10 0.97 6.49
CA THR A 94 6.28 0.72 5.29
C THR A 94 6.06 1.99 4.48
N LEU A 95 5.73 3.11 5.13
CA LEU A 95 5.54 4.40 4.44
C LEU A 95 6.83 4.87 3.75
N ILE A 96 7.99 4.72 4.39
CA ILE A 96 9.28 5.05 3.79
C ILE A 96 9.54 4.19 2.56
N CYS A 97 9.35 2.87 2.66
CA CYS A 97 9.48 1.96 1.52
C CYS A 97 8.50 2.33 0.38
N MET A 98 7.28 2.75 0.71
CA MET A 98 6.30 3.20 -0.29
C MET A 98 6.75 4.48 -0.99
N VAL A 99 7.30 5.47 -0.28
CA VAL A 99 7.85 6.68 -0.90
C VAL A 99 9.02 6.34 -1.83
N ILE A 100 9.94 5.48 -1.39
CA ILE A 100 11.06 5.03 -2.23
C ILE A 100 10.52 4.33 -3.48
N SER A 101 9.54 3.42 -3.33
CA SER A 101 8.93 2.73 -4.46
C SER A 101 8.22 3.67 -5.43
N LEU A 102 7.55 4.73 -4.94
CA LEU A 102 6.90 5.74 -5.79
C LEU A 102 7.94 6.48 -6.65
N ILE A 103 9.07 6.86 -6.05
CA ILE A 103 10.17 7.51 -6.79
C ILE A 103 10.70 6.56 -7.87
N LEU A 104 10.95 5.29 -7.54
CA LEU A 104 11.47 4.31 -8.48
C LEU A 104 10.49 4.03 -9.64
N ILE A 105 9.19 3.82 -9.35
CA ILE A 105 8.16 3.61 -10.38
C ILE A 105 8.00 4.86 -11.24
N GLY A 106 8.07 6.05 -10.64
CA GLY A 106 8.03 7.32 -11.36
C GLY A 106 9.20 7.47 -12.35
N LEU A 107 10.43 7.24 -11.89
CA LEU A 107 11.63 7.26 -12.75
C LEU A 107 11.55 6.22 -13.86
N PHE A 108 11.07 5.01 -13.56
CA PHE A 108 10.88 3.95 -14.55
C PHE A 108 9.85 4.35 -15.61
N THR A 109 8.72 4.92 -15.20
CA THR A 109 7.67 5.40 -16.11
C THR A 109 8.20 6.49 -17.05
N LEU A 110 9.00 7.43 -16.52
CA LEU A 110 9.67 8.46 -17.33
C LEU A 110 10.65 7.86 -18.34
N ALA A 111 11.42 6.84 -17.94
CA ALA A 111 12.33 6.14 -18.84
C ALA A 111 11.57 5.42 -19.98
N CYS A 112 10.48 4.70 -19.66
CA CYS A 112 9.61 4.08 -20.65
C CYS A 112 9.02 5.09 -21.63
N PHE A 113 8.62 6.26 -21.14
CA PHE A 113 8.10 7.34 -21.99
C PHE A 113 9.15 7.85 -22.98
N GLY A 114 10.38 8.07 -22.52
CA GLY A 114 11.50 8.47 -23.38
C GLY A 114 11.81 7.43 -24.47
N ILE A 115 11.77 6.14 -24.12
CA ILE A 115 11.94 5.04 -25.09
C ILE A 115 10.79 5.01 -26.10
N ALA A 116 9.54 5.16 -25.65
CA ALA A 116 8.37 5.18 -26.51
C ALA A 116 8.42 6.32 -27.53
N ILE A 117 8.79 7.54 -27.09
CA ILE A 117 8.97 8.69 -27.99
C ILE A 117 10.08 8.40 -29.02
N ASN A 118 11.23 7.90 -28.58
CA ASN A 118 12.33 7.60 -29.49
C ASN A 118 11.96 6.56 -30.55
N MET A 119 11.13 5.57 -30.20
CA MET A 119 10.62 4.57 -31.14
C MET A 119 9.61 5.16 -32.14
N LEU A 120 8.73 6.05 -31.66
CA LEU A 120 7.77 6.78 -32.50
C LEU A 120 8.50 7.65 -33.54
N VAL A 121 9.50 8.42 -33.11
CA VAL A 121 10.30 9.30 -33.98
C VAL A 121 11.07 8.51 -35.03
N ARG A 122 11.57 7.31 -34.69
CA ARG A 122 12.33 6.45 -35.60
C ARG A 122 11.47 5.62 -36.57
N LYS A 123 10.13 5.76 -36.56
CA LYS A 123 9.18 5.00 -37.41
C LYS A 123 9.45 3.47 -37.43
N LYS A 124 9.85 2.88 -36.29
CA LYS A 124 10.04 1.43 -36.17
C LYS A 124 8.71 0.78 -35.76
N ASP A 125 7.85 0.54 -36.75
CA ASP A 125 6.40 0.48 -36.57
C ASP A 125 5.79 -0.93 -36.30
N VAL A 126 6.47 -1.78 -35.54
CA VAL A 126 5.87 -3.08 -35.11
C VAL A 126 5.77 -3.21 -33.60
N ASN A 127 6.56 -2.45 -32.84
CA ASN A 127 6.58 -2.53 -31.37
C ASN A 127 5.90 -1.35 -30.68
N GLY A 128 5.39 -0.36 -31.43
CA GLY A 128 4.77 0.85 -30.87
C GLY A 128 3.58 0.55 -29.94
N CYS A 129 2.71 -0.38 -30.34
CA CYS A 129 1.56 -0.81 -29.53
C CYS A 129 1.99 -1.43 -28.18
N ILE A 130 3.08 -2.21 -28.19
CA ILE A 130 3.63 -2.84 -26.97
C ILE A 130 4.11 -1.75 -26.00
N TRP A 131 4.86 -0.76 -26.49
CA TRP A 131 5.36 0.33 -25.66
C TRP A 131 4.24 1.21 -25.09
N ILE A 132 3.18 1.46 -25.86
CA ILE A 132 1.98 2.17 -25.38
C ILE A 132 1.28 1.36 -24.29
N MET A 133 1.12 0.04 -24.48
CA MET A 133 0.52 -0.83 -23.46
C MET A 133 1.35 -0.84 -22.17
N VAL A 134 2.68 -0.94 -22.28
CA VAL A 134 3.61 -0.87 -21.14
C VAL A 134 3.48 0.47 -20.42
N MET A 135 3.40 1.58 -21.15
CA MET A 135 3.19 2.91 -20.60
C MET A 135 1.89 3.03 -19.81
N VAL A 136 0.77 2.58 -20.38
CA VAL A 136 -0.55 2.59 -19.71
C VAL A 136 -0.51 1.73 -18.44
N MET A 137 0.12 0.56 -18.50
CA MET A 137 0.28 -0.31 -17.34
C MET A 137 1.14 0.35 -16.26
N CYS A 138 2.25 1.01 -16.61
CA CYS A 138 3.10 1.71 -15.65
C CYS A 138 2.35 2.88 -14.99
N ALA A 139 1.61 3.67 -15.76
CA ALA A 139 0.78 4.76 -15.24
C ALA A 139 -0.30 4.24 -14.28
N PHE A 140 -0.96 3.14 -14.62
CA PHE A 140 -1.94 2.49 -13.74
C PHE A 140 -1.31 2.01 -12.43
N LEU A 141 -0.16 1.33 -12.49
CA LEU A 141 0.57 0.89 -11.29
C LEU A 141 1.03 2.06 -10.43
N PHE A 142 1.48 3.15 -11.03
CA PHE A 142 1.85 4.37 -10.31
C PHE A 142 0.65 5.00 -9.60
N ALA A 143 -0.50 5.11 -10.29
CA ALA A 143 -1.73 5.62 -9.70
C ALA A 143 -2.23 4.74 -8.54
N LEU A 144 -2.16 3.41 -8.70
CA LEU A 144 -2.50 2.45 -7.66
C LEU A 144 -1.58 2.61 -6.43
N GLN A 145 -0.27 2.79 -6.65
CA GLN A 145 0.70 3.00 -5.58
C GLN A 145 0.43 4.32 -4.83
N LEU A 146 0.07 5.39 -5.54
CA LEU A 146 -0.34 6.66 -4.92
C LEU A 146 -1.61 6.51 -4.07
N TRP A 147 -2.58 5.74 -4.57
CA TRP A 147 -3.82 5.46 -3.84
C TRP A 147 -3.55 4.69 -2.54
N PHE A 148 -2.74 3.62 -2.62
CA PHE A 148 -2.31 2.86 -1.44
C PHE A 148 -1.57 3.74 -0.43
N PHE A 149 -0.63 4.55 -0.90
CA PHE A 149 0.11 5.49 -0.05
C PHE A 149 -0.83 6.46 0.66
N SER A 150 -1.82 7.02 -0.04
CA SER A 150 -2.80 7.94 0.52
C SER A 150 -3.59 7.31 1.68
N ILE A 151 -4.09 6.08 1.49
CA ILE A 151 -4.84 5.36 2.52
C ILE A 151 -3.96 5.09 3.75
N LEU A 152 -2.75 4.57 3.57
CA LEU A 152 -1.87 4.23 4.68
C LEU A 152 -1.33 5.46 5.41
N LYS A 153 -1.07 6.54 4.69
CA LYS A 153 -0.73 7.84 5.28
C LYS A 153 -1.87 8.35 6.17
N ASN A 154 -3.12 8.27 5.70
CA ASN A 154 -4.28 8.68 6.49
C ASN A 154 -4.47 7.79 7.73
N ALA A 155 -4.26 6.47 7.60
CA ALA A 155 -4.28 5.54 8.73
C ALA A 155 -3.19 5.86 9.76
N TYR A 156 -1.97 6.18 9.31
CA TYR A 156 -0.90 6.62 10.18
C TYR A 156 -1.26 7.89 10.96
N TYR A 157 -1.78 8.92 10.27
CA TYR A 157 -2.19 10.16 10.95
C TYR A 157 -3.33 9.94 11.93
N TYR A 158 -4.30 9.10 11.59
CA TYR A 158 -5.38 8.71 12.49
C TYR A 158 -4.84 8.04 13.77
N LEU A 159 -3.96 7.06 13.64
CA LEU A 159 -3.36 6.38 14.79
C LEU A 159 -2.49 7.31 15.64
N LYS A 160 -1.71 8.19 14.98
CA LYS A 160 -0.92 9.22 15.66
C LYS A 160 -1.81 10.17 16.45
N TYR A 161 -2.89 10.67 15.85
CA TYR A 161 -3.85 11.56 16.50
C TYR A 161 -4.54 10.89 17.70
N ARG A 162 -5.00 9.65 17.52
CA ARG A 162 -5.61 8.84 18.60
C ARG A 162 -4.68 8.75 19.81
N ARG A 163 -3.38 8.54 19.58
CA ARG A 163 -2.37 8.45 20.64
C ARG A 163 -2.09 9.78 21.34
N SER A 164 -2.08 10.90 20.60
CA SER A 164 -1.80 12.23 21.16
C SER A 164 -3.00 12.84 21.90
N SER A 165 -4.24 12.49 21.52
CA SER A 165 -5.45 13.07 22.12
C SER A 165 -5.65 12.62 23.58
N PRO A 166 -6.08 13.52 24.50
CA PRO A 166 -6.44 13.15 25.87
C PRO A 166 -7.58 12.12 25.90
N THR A 167 -8.59 12.29 25.04
CA THR A 167 -9.76 11.41 24.91
C THR A 167 -9.38 10.02 24.43
N GLY A 168 -8.44 9.91 23.49
CA GLY A 168 -7.91 8.64 23.01
C GLY A 168 -7.12 7.88 24.08
N ARG A 169 -6.42 8.60 24.97
CA ARG A 169 -5.78 8.01 26.16
C ARG A 169 -6.80 7.42 27.13
N ILE A 170 -7.88 8.14 27.41
CA ILE A 170 -8.97 7.69 28.30
C ILE A 170 -9.69 6.46 27.71
N MET A 171 -10.02 6.47 26.42
CA MET A 171 -10.61 5.31 25.76
C MET A 171 -9.70 4.09 25.77
N HIS A 172 -8.38 4.26 25.62
CA HIS A 172 -7.44 3.14 25.66
C HIS A 172 -7.39 2.50 27.06
N VAL A 173 -7.49 3.29 28.12
CA VAL A 173 -7.58 2.80 29.51
C VAL A 173 -8.89 2.04 29.73
N LEU A 174 -10.02 2.61 29.32
CA LEU A 174 -11.33 1.98 29.47
C LEU A 174 -11.45 0.67 28.68
N GLN A 175 -10.88 0.60 27.47
CA GLN A 175 -10.86 -0.62 26.67
C GLN A 175 -9.98 -1.70 27.30
N SER A 176 -8.84 -1.33 27.90
CA SER A 176 -8.00 -2.29 28.62
C SER A 176 -8.64 -2.80 29.92
N GLU A 177 -9.41 -1.98 30.62
CA GLU A 177 -10.16 -2.40 31.81
C GLU A 177 -11.29 -3.36 31.46
N GLN A 178 -12.06 -3.10 30.40
CA GLN A 178 -13.13 -4.02 29.98
C GLN A 178 -12.61 -5.40 29.54
N VAL A 179 -11.45 -5.45 28.87
CA VAL A 179 -10.81 -6.72 28.49
C VAL A 179 -10.27 -7.47 29.71
N TYR A 180 -9.75 -6.75 30.72
CA TYR A 180 -9.31 -7.36 31.98
C TYR A 180 -10.47 -7.95 32.78
N ILE A 181 -11.62 -7.28 32.79
CA ILE A 181 -12.83 -7.75 33.47
C ILE A 181 -13.42 -8.97 32.75
N ALA A 182 -13.45 -8.95 31.41
CA ALA A 182 -13.95 -10.08 30.60
C ALA A 182 -13.02 -11.32 30.60
N GLY A 183 -11.74 -11.16 30.93
CA GLY A 183 -10.78 -12.27 31.05
C GLY A 183 -10.77 -12.94 32.44
N LYS A 184 -11.53 -12.43 33.41
CA LYS A 184 -11.67 -12.97 34.77
C LYS A 184 -12.99 -13.70 35.03
N SER A 185 -13.91 -13.69 34.06
CA SER A 185 -15.18 -14.45 34.06
C SER A 185 -15.02 -15.73 33.26
#